data_AF-A0A1V9WY19-F1
#
_entry.id   AF-A0A1V9WY19-F1
#
_cell.length_a   1.000
_cell.length_b   1.000
_cell.length_c   1.000
_cell.angle_alpha   90.00
_cell.angle_beta   90.00
_cell.angle_gamma   90.00
#
_symmetry.space_group_name_H-M   'P 1'
#
loop_
_entity.id
_entity.type
_entity.pdbx_description
1 polymer ?
#
loop_
_entity_poly.entity_id
_entity_poly.type
_entity_poly.pdbx_seq_one_letter_code
_entity_poly.pdbx_strand_id
1 'polypeptide(L)'
;MVLGAFAGAVVAYMNFAEGIDCFDGGAHVFAGSPNATGIFFATYPNASVSIITCIFDTMLCSALLMYAISAIVDKHNTGIPVYLWAPCVSFMVMSIISTFSFNCAVAMNPARDLSPRLFTALAGYGLQGFRPLKGVFWVVAVVIPHLGGFLGAQLYHISIGLQKPGEQDRIEASADGKLMATGS
;
A
#
# COMPACT_ATOMS: atom_id res chain seq x y z
N MET A 1 -2.50 -9.72 -9.86
CA MET A 1 -1.68 -8.90 -8.94
C MET A 1 -1.01 -9.76 -7.86
N VAL A 2 -1.77 -10.50 -7.03
CA VAL A 2 -1.22 -11.39 -5.98
C VAL A 2 -0.21 -12.41 -6.53
N LEU A 3 -0.54 -13.12 -7.62
CA LEU A 3 0.39 -14.07 -8.27
C LEU A 3 1.69 -13.41 -8.76
N GLY A 4 1.60 -12.18 -9.28
CA GLY A 4 2.77 -11.43 -9.72
C GLY A 4 3.66 -11.00 -8.55
N ALA A 5 3.06 -10.56 -7.44
CA ALA A 5 3.79 -10.25 -6.22
C ALA A 5 4.41 -11.51 -5.58
N PHE A 6 3.73 -12.66 -5.66
CA PHE A 6 4.28 -13.94 -5.24
C PHE A 6 5.49 -14.33 -6.10
N ALA A 7 5.36 -14.29 -7.43
CA ALA A 7 6.47 -14.57 -8.33
C ALA A 7 7.64 -13.59 -8.11
N GLY A 8 7.35 -12.31 -7.85
CA GLY A 8 8.37 -11.32 -7.49
C GLY A 8 9.11 -11.67 -6.20
N ALA A 9 8.40 -12.16 -5.16
CA ALA A 9 9.02 -12.63 -3.92
C ALA A 9 9.92 -13.85 -4.16
N VAL A 10 9.48 -14.80 -5.00
CA VAL A 10 10.27 -15.98 -5.40
C VAL A 10 11.54 -15.55 -6.13
N VAL A 11 11.45 -14.64 -7.10
CA VAL A 11 12.62 -14.11 -7.84
C VAL A 11 13.58 -13.38 -6.91
N ALA A 12 13.07 -12.55 -6.00
CA ALA A 12 13.90 -11.86 -5.01
C ALA A 12 14.62 -12.86 -4.09
N TYR A 13 13.92 -13.90 -3.62
CA TYR A 13 14.54 -14.96 -2.82
C TYR A 13 15.64 -15.68 -3.59
N MET A 14 15.39 -16.10 -4.84
CA MET A 14 16.39 -16.77 -5.66
C MET A 14 17.65 -15.90 -5.88
N ASN A 15 17.46 -14.59 -6.07
CA ASN A 15 18.57 -13.65 -6.22
C ASN A 15 19.43 -13.52 -4.95
N PHE A 16 18.83 -13.69 -3.77
CA PHE A 16 19.50 -13.55 -2.47
C PHE A 16 19.70 -14.87 -1.73
N ALA A 17 19.43 -16.03 -2.35
CA ALA A 17 19.39 -17.32 -1.67
C ALA A 17 20.71 -17.63 -0.94
N GLU A 18 21.84 -17.56 -1.65
CA GLU A 18 23.16 -17.79 -1.06
C GLU A 18 23.50 -16.78 0.04
N GLY A 19 23.08 -15.52 -0.12
CA GLY A 19 23.29 -14.47 0.88
C GLY A 19 22.45 -14.67 2.14
N ILE A 20 21.20 -15.12 1.98
CA ILE A 20 20.29 -15.45 3.07
C ILE A 20 20.87 -16.64 3.85
N ASP A 21 21.23 -17.72 3.15
CA ASP A 21 21.78 -18.93 3.77
C ASP A 21 23.11 -18.67 4.48
N CYS A 22 23.97 -17.81 3.91
CA CYS A 22 25.21 -17.39 4.54
C CYS A 22 24.97 -16.58 5.82
N PHE A 23 23.95 -15.71 5.84
CA PHE A 23 23.65 -14.83 6.96
C PHE A 23 22.90 -15.53 8.10
N ASP A 24 21.91 -16.36 7.78
CA ASP A 24 21.10 -17.08 8.78
C ASP A 24 21.61 -18.50 9.09
N GLY A 25 22.62 -18.98 8.35
CA GLY A 25 23.19 -20.32 8.50
C GLY A 25 22.31 -21.43 7.92
N GLY A 26 21.37 -21.09 7.02
CA GLY A 26 20.37 -22.01 6.47
C GLY A 26 19.22 -22.31 7.44
N ALA A 27 19.11 -21.56 8.54
CA ALA A 27 18.12 -21.81 9.57
C ALA A 27 16.76 -21.16 9.27
N HIS A 28 16.69 -20.22 8.32
CA HIS A 28 15.48 -19.49 7.94
C HIS A 28 14.76 -18.89 9.15
N VAL A 29 15.52 -18.13 9.95
CA VAL A 29 15.00 -17.52 11.18
C VAL A 29 14.11 -16.34 10.83
N PHE A 30 12.87 -16.37 11.34
CA PHE A 30 11.87 -15.39 10.98
C PHE A 30 12.12 -13.99 11.58
N ALA A 31 12.20 -13.89 12.91
CA ALA A 31 12.38 -12.63 13.65
C ALA A 31 12.99 -12.91 15.04
N GLY A 32 13.50 -11.87 15.70
CA GLY A 32 13.94 -11.93 17.10
C GLY A 32 15.38 -12.40 17.32
N SER A 33 16.13 -12.71 16.26
CA SER A 33 17.57 -12.94 16.30
C SER A 33 18.31 -11.88 15.46
N PRO A 34 19.61 -11.63 15.72
CA PRO A 34 20.42 -10.77 14.87
C PRO A 34 20.50 -11.24 13.40
N ASN A 35 20.30 -12.54 13.19
CA ASN A 35 20.41 -13.19 11.88
C ASN A 35 19.02 -13.46 11.25
N ALA A 36 17.98 -12.73 11.65
CA ALA A 36 16.64 -12.95 11.15
C ALA A 36 16.47 -12.38 9.72
N THR A 37 15.96 -13.22 8.82
CA THR A 37 15.82 -12.95 7.38
C THR A 37 14.36 -12.95 6.93
N GLY A 38 13.45 -13.54 7.72
CA GLY A 38 12.03 -13.66 7.37
C GLY A 38 11.27 -12.33 7.31
N ILE A 39 11.81 -11.26 7.91
CA ILE A 39 11.20 -9.93 7.88
C ILE A 39 11.43 -9.16 6.57
N PHE A 40 12.32 -9.60 5.67
CA PHE A 40 12.68 -8.84 4.46
C PHE A 40 11.56 -8.79 3.40
N PHE A 41 10.71 -9.82 3.38
CA PHE A 41 9.78 -10.04 2.27
C PHE A 41 8.46 -9.26 2.40
N ALA A 42 7.96 -9.10 3.62
CA ALA A 42 6.68 -8.45 3.91
C ALA A 42 6.86 -7.35 4.96
N THR A 43 5.82 -6.56 5.23
CA THR A 43 5.91 -5.53 6.26
C THR A 43 5.62 -6.12 7.63
N TYR A 44 6.24 -5.58 8.66
CA TYR A 44 6.04 -6.07 10.03
C TYR A 44 5.96 -4.88 10.99
N PRO A 45 5.10 -4.96 12.01
CA PRO A 45 4.98 -3.91 13.00
C PRO A 45 6.23 -3.88 13.87
N ASN A 46 6.65 -2.68 14.25
CA ASN A 46 7.69 -2.51 15.25
C ASN A 46 7.25 -3.12 16.60
N ALA A 47 8.18 -3.68 17.37
CA ALA A 47 7.88 -4.28 18.67
C ALA A 47 7.26 -3.30 19.67
N SER A 48 7.53 -1.99 19.52
CA SER A 48 7.05 -0.94 20.43
C SER A 48 5.69 -0.35 20.06
N VAL A 49 5.07 -0.75 18.94
CA VAL A 49 3.82 -0.11 18.48
C VAL A 49 2.58 -0.98 18.71
N SER A 50 1.46 -0.30 18.94
CA SER A 50 0.16 -0.93 19.13
C SER A 50 -0.54 -1.21 17.78
N ILE A 51 -1.51 -2.12 17.79
CA ILE A 51 -2.37 -2.38 16.62
C ILE A 51 -3.12 -1.13 16.15
N ILE A 52 -3.54 -0.25 17.08
CA ILE A 52 -4.27 0.98 16.76
C ILE A 52 -3.35 1.92 15.98
N THR A 53 -2.09 2.05 16.41
CA THR A 53 -1.07 2.81 15.70
C THR A 53 -0.87 2.27 14.29
N CYS A 54 -0.77 0.95 14.12
CA CYS A 54 -0.63 0.33 12.80
C CYS A 54 -1.84 0.57 11.89
N ILE A 55 -3.06 0.52 12.43
CA ILE A 55 -4.29 0.82 11.66
C ILE A 55 -4.25 2.27 11.18
N PHE A 56 -3.98 3.22 12.08
CA PHE A 56 -3.93 4.63 11.73
C PHE A 56 -2.82 4.92 10.70
N ASP A 57 -1.61 4.40 10.93
CA ASP A 57 -0.45 4.57 10.06
C ASP A 57 -0.71 4.01 8.65
N THR A 58 -1.24 2.78 8.57
CA THR A 58 -1.57 2.13 7.29
C THR A 58 -2.66 2.89 6.54
N MET A 59 -3.68 3.36 7.25
CA MET A 59 -4.77 4.14 6.68
C MET A 59 -4.27 5.48 6.14
N LEU A 60 -3.48 6.20 6.93
CA LEU A 60 -2.91 7.50 6.57
C LEU A 60 -2.00 7.38 5.35
N CYS A 61 -1.06 6.43 5.35
CA CYS A 61 -0.14 6.24 4.23
C CYS A 61 -0.87 5.88 2.94
N SER A 62 -1.89 5.02 3.02
CA SER A 62 -2.69 4.62 1.85
C SER A 62 -3.57 5.78 1.35
N ALA A 63 -4.08 6.62 2.26
CA ALA A 63 -4.82 7.81 1.90
C ALA A 63 -3.94 8.86 1.22
N LEU A 64 -2.74 9.13 1.75
CA LEU A 64 -1.78 10.04 1.14
C LEU A 64 -1.34 9.57 -0.24
N LEU A 65 -1.11 8.26 -0.39
CA LEU A 65 -0.77 7.67 -1.69
C LEU A 65 -1.89 7.88 -2.71
N MET A 66 -3.13 7.53 -2.37
CA MET A 66 -4.25 7.66 -3.31
C MET A 66 -4.63 9.12 -3.59
N TYR A 67 -4.50 10.00 -2.61
CA TYR A 67 -4.65 11.44 -2.82
C TYR A 67 -3.63 11.97 -3.84
N ALA A 68 -2.36 11.62 -3.67
CA ALA A 68 -1.30 12.06 -4.57
C ALA A 68 -1.42 11.43 -5.96
N ILE A 69 -1.76 10.14 -6.07
CA ILE A 69 -2.02 9.50 -7.37
C ILE A 69 -3.16 10.23 -8.08
N SER A 70 -4.27 10.50 -7.40
CA SER A 70 -5.41 11.22 -7.97
C SER A 70 -4.98 12.61 -8.46
N ALA A 71 -4.16 13.32 -7.68
CA ALA A 71 -3.62 14.63 -8.07
C ALA A 71 -2.68 14.59 -9.28
N ILE A 72 -1.92 13.51 -9.49
CA ILE A 72 -0.97 13.35 -10.60
C ILE A 72 -1.68 12.95 -11.90
N VAL A 73 -2.64 12.01 -11.83
CA VAL A 73 -3.32 11.48 -13.02
C VAL A 73 -4.43 12.41 -13.53
N ASP A 74 -4.90 13.32 -12.69
CA ASP A 74 -5.90 14.31 -13.06
C ASP A 74 -5.32 15.35 -14.04
N LYS A 75 -5.71 15.20 -15.30
CA LYS A 75 -5.29 16.07 -16.42
C LYS A 75 -5.71 17.53 -16.22
N HIS A 76 -6.74 17.79 -15.44
CA HIS A 76 -7.27 19.13 -15.15
C HIS A 76 -6.64 19.76 -13.91
N ASN A 77 -5.76 19.05 -13.20
CA ASN A 77 -5.06 19.58 -12.02
C ASN A 77 -3.72 20.22 -12.38
N THR A 78 -2.71 19.38 -12.59
CA THR A 78 -1.31 19.80 -12.83
C THR A 78 -0.90 19.64 -14.29
N GLY A 79 -1.71 18.98 -15.12
CA GLY A 79 -1.43 18.79 -16.54
C GLY A 79 -0.14 17.99 -16.81
N ILE A 80 0.26 17.10 -15.89
CA ILE A 80 1.52 16.36 -15.99
C ILE A 80 1.46 15.45 -17.23
N PRO A 81 2.47 15.49 -18.12
CA PRO A 81 2.58 14.56 -19.23
C PRO A 81 2.59 13.11 -18.77
N VAL A 82 1.92 12.21 -19.51
CA VAL A 82 1.73 10.80 -19.12
C VAL A 82 3.05 10.07 -18.83
N TYR A 83 4.13 10.40 -19.54
CA TYR A 83 5.45 9.79 -19.32
C TYR A 83 6.09 10.16 -17.97
N LEU A 84 5.64 11.23 -17.31
CA LEU A 84 6.11 11.64 -15.99
C LEU A 84 5.27 11.09 -14.84
N TRP A 85 4.14 10.42 -15.10
CA TRP A 85 3.29 9.89 -14.03
C TRP A 85 4.04 8.87 -13.16
N ALA A 86 4.72 7.91 -13.79
CA ALA A 86 5.48 6.87 -13.09
C ALA A 86 6.60 7.41 -12.19
N PRO A 87 7.50 8.32 -12.64
CA PRO A 87 8.51 8.88 -11.76
C PRO A 87 7.91 9.74 -10.64
N CYS A 88 6.87 10.53 -10.91
CA CYS A 88 6.21 11.32 -9.86
C CYS A 88 5.59 10.44 -8.77
N VAL A 89 4.89 9.37 -9.15
CA VAL A 89 4.33 8.41 -8.19
C VAL A 89 5.44 7.69 -7.42
N SER A 90 6.55 7.33 -8.08
CA SER A 90 7.70 6.70 -7.42
C SER A 90 8.34 7.62 -6.37
N PHE A 91 8.54 8.90 -6.69
CA PHE A 91 9.06 9.88 -5.72
C PHE A 91 8.12 10.05 -4.53
N MET A 92 6.80 10.09 -4.78
CA MET A 92 5.81 10.14 -3.70
C MET A 92 5.90 8.91 -2.78
N VAL A 93 5.95 7.70 -3.36
CA VAL A 93 6.10 6.46 -2.59
C VAL A 93 7.39 6.49 -1.77
N MET A 94 8.50 6.94 -2.35
CA MET A 94 9.78 7.08 -1.65
C MET A 94 9.70 8.05 -0.47
N SER A 95 9.02 9.18 -0.64
CA SER A 95 8.79 10.15 0.44
C SER A 95 7.95 9.54 1.57
N ILE A 96 6.86 8.84 1.26
CA ILE A 96 6.02 8.17 2.28
C ILE A 96 6.85 7.13 3.04
N ILE A 97 7.60 6.28 2.33
CA ILE A 97 8.46 5.26 2.95
C ILE A 97 9.48 5.94 3.88
N SER A 98 10.15 6.99 3.43
CA SER A 98 11.19 7.65 4.22
C SER A 98 10.63 8.29 5.51
N THR A 99 9.38 8.75 5.50
CA THR A 99 8.76 9.41 6.66
C THR A 99 8.02 8.46 7.60
N PHE A 100 7.34 7.43 7.08
CA PHE A 100 6.40 6.61 7.86
C PHE A 100 6.83 5.15 8.08
N SER A 101 8.04 4.75 7.66
CA SER A 101 8.47 3.34 7.79
C SER A 101 8.61 2.81 9.22
N PHE A 102 8.77 3.69 10.21
CA PHE A 102 9.12 3.28 11.57
C PHE A 102 8.04 2.42 12.25
N ASN A 103 6.76 2.71 12.03
CA ASN A 103 5.66 2.08 12.76
C ASN A 103 5.39 0.66 12.28
N CYS A 104 5.06 0.52 10.99
CA CYS A 104 4.66 -0.76 10.42
C CYS A 104 5.20 -1.01 9.00
N ALA A 105 6.34 -0.39 8.67
CA ALA A 105 7.00 -0.51 7.37
C ALA A 105 6.08 -0.20 6.17
N VAL A 106 5.12 0.70 6.37
CA VAL A 106 4.21 1.24 5.36
C VAL A 106 3.46 0.17 4.55
N ALA A 107 2.56 -0.55 5.23
CA ALA A 107 1.72 -1.61 4.66
C ALA A 107 0.63 -1.11 3.71
N MET A 108 0.96 -0.30 2.69
CA MET A 108 0.02 0.40 1.80
C MET A 108 -0.61 -0.47 0.69
N ASN A 109 -0.11 -1.70 0.49
CA ASN A 109 -0.54 -2.54 -0.63
C ASN A 109 -0.77 -4.00 -0.17
N PRO A 110 -2.02 -4.49 -0.21
CA PRO A 110 -2.38 -5.84 0.21
C PRO A 110 -1.63 -6.94 -0.54
N ALA A 111 -1.43 -6.82 -1.86
CA ALA A 111 -0.73 -7.83 -2.65
C ALA A 111 0.78 -7.84 -2.34
N ARG A 112 1.39 -6.68 -2.06
CA ARG A 112 2.80 -6.53 -1.66
C ARG A 112 3.10 -7.10 -0.28
N ASP A 113 2.06 -7.37 0.51
CA ASP A 113 2.20 -7.86 1.87
C ASP A 113 1.74 -9.33 2.00
N LEU A 114 0.54 -9.67 1.54
CA LEU A 114 -0.01 -11.02 1.66
C LEU A 114 0.79 -12.05 0.85
N SER A 115 1.17 -11.72 -0.38
CA SER A 115 1.83 -12.68 -1.28
C SER A 115 3.22 -13.08 -0.78
N PRO A 116 4.09 -12.13 -0.37
CA PRO A 116 5.38 -12.49 0.21
C PRO A 116 5.27 -13.22 1.55
N ARG A 117 4.23 -12.96 2.38
CA ARG A 117 3.97 -13.77 3.59
C ARG A 117 3.63 -15.23 3.27
N LEU A 118 2.82 -15.45 2.23
CA LEU A 118 2.52 -16.81 1.78
C LEU A 118 3.77 -17.50 1.24
N PHE A 119 4.61 -16.77 0.49
CA PHE A 119 5.89 -17.30 0.01
C PHE A 119 6.81 -17.69 1.17
N THR A 120 7.06 -16.80 2.15
CA THR A 120 7.95 -17.12 3.27
C THR A 120 7.42 -18.28 4.12
N ALA A 121 6.10 -18.42 4.25
CA ALA A 121 5.51 -19.59 4.91
C ALA A 121 5.84 -20.92 4.22
N LEU A 122 5.98 -20.91 2.88
CA LEU A 122 6.38 -22.07 2.08
C LEU A 122 7.91 -22.24 2.00
N ALA A 123 8.66 -21.15 2.08
CA ALA A 123 10.12 -21.12 1.93
C ALA A 123 10.90 -21.45 3.22
N GLY A 124 10.30 -22.21 4.15
CA GLY A 124 10.99 -22.69 5.37
C GLY A 124 10.80 -21.83 6.63
N TYR A 125 10.30 -20.60 6.53
CA TYR A 125 10.05 -19.74 7.72
C TYR A 125 8.76 -20.10 8.48
N GLY A 126 7.89 -20.91 7.87
CA GLY A 126 6.61 -21.33 8.42
C GLY A 126 5.64 -20.16 8.66
N LEU A 127 4.61 -20.40 9.47
CA LEU A 127 3.52 -19.43 9.70
C LEU A 127 3.90 -18.25 10.63
N GLN A 128 5.19 -18.07 10.94
CA GLN A 128 5.65 -17.01 11.84
C GLN A 128 5.31 -15.61 11.28
N GLY A 129 5.31 -15.46 9.95
CA GLY A 129 4.88 -14.23 9.25
C GLY A 129 3.44 -13.80 9.53
N PHE A 130 2.58 -14.70 10.00
CA PHE A 130 1.18 -14.42 10.31
C PHE A 130 0.91 -14.19 11.79
N ARG A 131 1.90 -14.38 12.67
CA ARG A 131 1.77 -14.22 14.13
C ARG A 131 1.92 -12.81 14.72
N PRO A 132 2.51 -11.79 14.04
CA PRO A 132 2.65 -10.46 14.62
C PRO A 132 1.34 -9.85 15.12
N LEU A 133 1.42 -9.12 16.24
CA LEU A 133 0.26 -8.53 16.96
C LEU A 133 -0.86 -9.55 17.19
N LYS A 134 -0.53 -10.70 17.79
CA LYS A 134 -1.46 -11.81 18.07
C LYS A 134 -2.17 -12.34 16.81
N GLY A 135 -1.52 -12.20 15.66
CA GLY A 135 -2.01 -12.66 14.37
C GLY A 135 -3.05 -11.76 13.70
N VAL A 136 -3.15 -10.50 14.11
CA VAL A 136 -4.11 -9.53 13.54
C VAL A 136 -3.47 -8.64 12.48
N PHE A 137 -2.14 -8.47 12.49
CA PHE A 137 -1.48 -7.48 11.64
C PHE A 137 -1.66 -7.72 10.13
N TRP A 138 -1.63 -8.98 9.68
CA TRP A 138 -1.82 -9.29 8.26
C TRP A 138 -3.21 -8.90 7.76
N VAL A 139 -4.23 -8.96 8.62
CA VAL A 139 -5.59 -8.48 8.30
C VAL A 139 -5.57 -6.97 8.14
N VAL A 140 -4.87 -6.25 9.03
CA VAL A 140 -4.70 -4.79 8.93
C VAL A 140 -4.04 -4.42 7.61
N ALA A 141 -2.93 -5.07 7.26
CA ALA A 141 -2.19 -4.83 6.02
C ALA A 141 -3.00 -5.17 4.75
N VAL A 142 -4.02 -6.02 4.84
CA VAL A 142 -4.88 -6.37 3.70
C VAL A 142 -6.12 -5.47 3.63
N VAL A 143 -6.79 -5.19 4.74
CA VAL A 143 -8.10 -4.51 4.73
C VAL A 143 -7.95 -3.01 4.78
N ILE A 144 -7.09 -2.48 5.67
CA ILE A 144 -7.00 -1.04 5.93
C ILE A 144 -6.51 -0.23 4.72
N PRO A 145 -5.61 -0.72 3.85
CA PRO A 145 -5.23 0.04 2.65
C PRO A 145 -6.38 0.36 1.71
N HIS A 146 -7.38 -0.51 1.61
CA HIS A 146 -8.57 -0.24 0.79
C HIS A 146 -9.38 0.94 1.37
N LEU A 147 -9.54 0.96 2.70
CA LEU A 147 -10.24 2.05 3.38
C LEU A 147 -9.47 3.36 3.27
N GLY A 148 -8.15 3.33 3.52
CA GLY A 148 -7.30 4.50 3.37
C GLY A 148 -7.31 5.02 1.93
N GLY A 149 -7.19 4.12 0.95
CA GLY A 149 -7.20 4.49 -0.46
C GLY A 149 -8.51 5.15 -0.89
N PHE A 150 -9.65 4.60 -0.46
CA PHE A 150 -10.96 5.21 -0.67
C PHE A 150 -11.03 6.61 -0.05
N LEU A 151 -10.64 6.77 1.22
CA LEU A 151 -10.65 8.06 1.91
C LEU A 151 -9.74 9.09 1.23
N GLY A 152 -8.56 8.67 0.76
CA GLY A 152 -7.61 9.53 0.04
C GLY A 152 -8.17 10.06 -1.27
N ALA A 153 -8.84 9.20 -2.04
CA ALA A 153 -9.51 9.61 -3.28
C ALA A 153 -10.67 10.58 -2.99
N GLN A 154 -11.52 10.27 -2.00
CA GLN A 154 -12.62 11.17 -1.62
C GLN A 154 -12.12 12.53 -1.14
N LEU A 155 -11.04 12.56 -0.35
CA LEU A 155 -10.45 13.80 0.12
C LEU A 155 -9.95 14.65 -1.05
N TYR A 156 -9.33 14.05 -2.06
CA TYR A 156 -8.91 14.74 -3.28
C TYR A 156 -10.10 15.33 -4.06
N HIS A 157 -11.15 14.54 -4.24
CA HIS A 157 -12.35 15.00 -4.92
C HIS A 157 -12.97 16.20 -4.21
N ILE A 158 -13.07 16.16 -2.88
CA ILE A 158 -13.67 17.25 -2.09
C ILE A 158 -12.78 18.50 -2.09
N SER A 159 -11.46 18.35 -1.93
CA SER A 159 -10.55 19.48 -1.78
C SER A 159 -10.24 20.18 -3.09
N ILE A 160 -9.89 19.42 -4.14
CA ILE A 160 -9.40 19.95 -5.41
C ILE A 160 -10.38 19.64 -6.54
N GLY A 161 -10.99 18.46 -6.56
CA GLY A 161 -11.89 18.03 -7.64
C GLY A 161 -13.11 18.95 -7.79
N LEU A 162 -13.77 19.30 -6.68
CA LEU A 162 -14.97 20.14 -6.67
C LEU A 162 -14.71 21.62 -7.00
N GLN A 163 -13.48 22.10 -6.84
CA GLN A 163 -13.15 23.51 -7.07
C GLN A 163 -12.94 23.84 -8.56
N LYS A 164 -13.03 22.84 -9.45
CA LYS A 164 -12.72 22.99 -10.88
C LYS A 164 -13.95 23.48 -11.67
N PRO A 165 -13.81 24.53 -12.50
CA PRO A 165 -14.91 25.12 -13.25
C PRO A 165 -15.73 24.14 -14.13
N GLY A 166 -15.13 23.04 -14.59
CA GLY A 166 -15.80 22.08 -15.48
C GLY A 166 -16.57 20.94 -14.79
N GLU A 167 -16.45 20.77 -13.48
CA GLU A 167 -17.24 19.77 -12.73
C GLU A 167 -18.61 20.32 -12.35
N GLN A 168 -18.70 21.62 -12.02
CA GLN A 168 -19.96 22.35 -11.81
C GLN A 168 -20.88 22.19 -13.02
N ASP A 169 -20.36 22.46 -14.22
CA ASP A 169 -21.11 22.35 -15.47
C ASP A 169 -21.60 20.91 -15.74
N ARG A 170 -20.83 19.89 -15.34
CA ARG A 170 -21.23 18.47 -15.50
C ARG A 170 -22.28 18.03 -14.47
N ILE A 171 -22.17 18.52 -13.23
CA ILE A 171 -23.15 18.26 -12.17
C ILE A 171 -24.48 18.93 -12.51
N GLU A 172 -24.43 20.19 -12.97
CA GLU A 172 -25.60 20.93 -13.45
C GLU A 172 -26.24 20.23 -14.66
N ALA A 173 -25.46 19.83 -15.66
CA ALA A 173 -25.97 19.08 -16.82
C ALA A 173 -26.57 17.70 -16.45
N SER A 174 -26.01 17.02 -15.45
CA SER A 174 -26.52 15.72 -14.96
C SER A 174 -27.80 15.88 -14.12
N ALA A 175 -27.91 16.98 -13.37
CA ALA A 175 -29.13 17.34 -12.63
C ALA A 175 -30.27 17.73 -13.58
N ASP A 176 -29.98 18.53 -14.61
CA ASP A 176 -30.96 18.91 -15.64
C ASP A 176 -31.43 17.71 -16.47
N GLY A 177 -30.51 16.82 -16.84
CA GLY A 177 -30.85 15.58 -17.56
C GLY A 177 -31.76 14.63 -16.76
N LYS A 178 -31.64 14.61 -15.43
CA LYS A 178 -32.55 13.85 -14.55
C LYS A 178 -33.92 14.52 -14.38
N LEU A 179 -33.98 15.84 -14.29
CA LEU A 179 -35.23 16.59 -14.18
C LEU A 179 -36.09 16.43 -15.44
N MET A 180 -35.49 16.41 -16.63
CA MET A 180 -36.22 16.20 -17.89
C MET A 180 -36.74 14.76 -18.05
N ALA A 181 -36.06 13.75 -17.49
CA ALA A 181 -36.46 12.34 -17.58
C ALA A 181 -37.61 11.95 -16.62
N THR A 182 -37.86 12.76 -15.58
CA THR A 182 -38.94 12.52 -14.60
C THR A 182 -40.21 13.34 -14.85
N GLY A 183 -40.20 14.20 -15.87
CA GLY A 183 -41.31 15.11 -16.21
C GLY A 183 -42.22 14.67 -17.36
N SER A 184 -42.06 13.44 -17.87
CA SER A 184 -42.85 12.87 -18.99
C SER A 184 -43.76 11.73 -18.56
#